data_AF-A0A7V1HXL7-F1
#
_entry.id   AF-A0A7V1HXL7-F1
#
_cell.length_a   1.000
_cell.length_b   1.000
_cell.length_c   1.000
_cell.angle_alpha   90.00
_cell.angle_beta   90.00
_cell.angle_gamma   90.00
#
_symmetry.space_group_name_H-M   'P 1'
#
loop_
_entity.id
_entity.type
_entity.pdbx_description
1 polymer ?
#
loop_
_entity_poly.entity_id
_entity_poly.type
_entity_poly.pdbx_seq_one_letter_code
_entity_poly.pdbx_strand_id
1 'polypeptide(L)'
;MKNTLFLILVIIALFSCKNTIKTPKQVEAVKKDTIVVKKDTIKKSKYPSYLNIDFLMGKFDPSKHKRFVRIEDKYTNKHNVYLDKAAYNAFLKMYDAAYKDGFKLLIVSATRPFNYQKGIWERNWAKRKNIKDPVKRALDILKFSSMPGTSRHHWGTEVDLNVL
;
A
#
# COMPACT_ATOMS: atom_id res chain seq x y z
N MET A 1 37.85 3.71 -63.68
CA MET A 1 36.93 2.83 -62.91
C MET A 1 37.02 3.06 -61.40
N LYS A 2 37.01 4.32 -60.92
CA LYS A 2 36.93 4.63 -59.47
C LYS A 2 35.88 5.70 -59.14
N ASN A 3 35.40 6.46 -60.13
CA ASN A 3 34.38 7.51 -59.90
C ASN A 3 32.93 7.08 -60.18
N THR A 4 32.70 5.96 -60.87
CA THR A 4 31.35 5.39 -61.04
C THR A 4 30.91 4.55 -59.83
N LEU A 5 31.86 4.12 -58.99
CA LEU A 5 31.56 3.39 -57.75
C LEU A 5 31.20 4.33 -56.59
N PHE A 6 31.63 5.60 -56.65
CA PHE A 6 31.33 6.60 -55.63
C PHE A 6 29.91 7.18 -55.76
N LEU A 7 29.34 7.19 -56.98
CA LEU A 7 27.99 7.69 -57.21
C LEU A 7 26.88 6.71 -56.77
N ILE A 8 27.20 5.41 -56.68
CA ILE A 8 26.25 4.37 -56.24
C ILE A 8 26.18 4.28 -54.70
N LEU A 9 27.23 4.70 -53.98
CA LEU A 9 27.25 4.71 -52.51
C LEU A 9 26.53 5.90 -51.87
N VAL A 10 26.26 6.98 -52.62
CA VAL A 10 25.50 8.14 -52.11
C VAL A 10 23.98 7.94 -52.24
N ILE A 11 23.52 7.10 -53.17
CA ILE A 11 22.08 6.86 -53.40
C ILE A 11 21.47 5.92 -52.35
N ILE A 12 22.27 5.06 -51.72
CA ILE A 12 21.79 4.12 -50.68
C ILE A 12 21.60 4.79 -49.31
N ALA A 13 22.17 5.97 -49.10
CA ALA A 13 22.02 6.72 -47.84
C ALA A 13 20.70 7.50 -47.70
N LEU A 14 19.87 7.58 -48.76
CA LEU A 14 18.57 8.27 -48.72
C LEU A 14 17.37 7.33 -48.46
N PHE A 15 17.59 6.02 -48.34
CA PHE A 15 16.59 5.06 -47.85
C PHE A 15 16.82 4.71 -46.37
N SER A 16 17.41 5.64 -45.61
CA SER A 16 17.40 5.62 -44.15
C SER A 16 15.94 5.63 -43.66
N CYS A 17 15.59 4.59 -42.92
CA CYS A 17 14.33 4.34 -42.24
C CYS A 17 13.29 5.46 -42.32
N LYS A 18 12.20 5.20 -43.05
CA LYS A 18 10.90 5.81 -42.75
C LYS A 18 10.47 5.33 -41.36
N ASN A 19 11.05 5.91 -40.31
CA ASN A 19 10.41 5.92 -39.02
C ASN A 19 9.16 6.76 -39.20
N THR A 20 8.03 6.06 -39.27
CA THR A 20 6.72 6.66 -39.11
C THR A 20 6.72 7.28 -37.72
N ILE A 21 7.09 8.56 -37.64
CA ILE A 21 6.66 9.40 -36.54
C ILE A 21 5.14 9.39 -36.67
N LYS A 22 4.49 8.49 -35.93
CA LYS A 22 3.11 8.72 -35.53
C LYS A 22 3.20 10.01 -34.74
N THR A 23 2.88 11.11 -35.40
CA THR A 23 2.45 12.35 -34.77
C THR A 23 1.56 11.93 -33.60
N PRO A 24 1.76 12.49 -32.39
CA PRO A 24 0.80 12.25 -31.33
C PRO A 24 -0.55 12.62 -31.94
N LYS A 25 -1.41 11.60 -32.09
CA LYS A 25 -2.79 11.79 -32.49
C LYS A 25 -3.26 12.91 -31.58
N GLN A 26 -3.70 14.03 -32.17
CA GLN A 26 -4.27 15.10 -31.38
C GLN A 26 -5.22 14.43 -30.41
N VAL A 27 -4.99 14.65 -29.12
CA VAL A 27 -5.92 14.21 -28.10
C VAL A 27 -7.16 15.01 -28.44
N GLU A 28 -8.07 14.37 -29.19
CA GLU A 28 -9.43 14.85 -29.37
C GLU A 28 -9.87 15.22 -27.97
N ALA A 29 -10.24 16.50 -27.81
CA ALA A 29 -10.68 17.04 -26.55
C ALA A 29 -11.66 16.03 -25.96
N VAL A 30 -11.24 15.35 -24.88
CA VAL A 30 -12.08 14.42 -24.15
C VAL A 30 -13.30 15.26 -23.79
N LYS A 31 -14.42 14.98 -24.46
CA LYS A 31 -15.70 15.57 -24.09
C LYS A 31 -15.79 15.38 -22.59
N LYS A 32 -16.01 16.48 -21.86
CA LYS A 32 -16.48 16.42 -20.49
C LYS A 32 -17.85 15.74 -20.54
N ASP A 33 -17.85 14.43 -20.71
CA ASP A 33 -18.94 13.60 -20.27
C ASP A 33 -18.97 13.84 -18.78
N THR A 34 -19.92 14.69 -18.42
CA THR A 34 -20.26 14.98 -17.05
C THR A 34 -20.49 13.62 -16.42
N ILE A 35 -19.52 13.13 -15.65
CA ILE A 35 -19.73 11.97 -14.80
C ILE A 35 -20.83 12.43 -13.86
N VAL A 36 -22.07 12.08 -14.21
CA VAL A 36 -23.19 12.15 -13.29
C VAL A 36 -22.78 11.20 -12.18
N VAL A 37 -22.24 11.77 -11.11
CA VAL A 37 -22.03 11.06 -9.86
C VAL A 37 -23.42 10.61 -9.47
N LYS A 38 -23.78 9.37 -9.84
CA LYS A 38 -24.97 8.70 -9.34
C LYS A 38 -24.84 8.78 -7.84
N LYS A 39 -25.66 9.63 -7.23
CA LYS A 39 -25.75 9.76 -5.78
C LYS A 39 -25.99 8.36 -5.26
N ASP A 40 -25.04 7.87 -4.48
CA ASP A 40 -24.99 6.49 -4.05
C ASP A 40 -26.32 6.13 -3.36
N THR A 41 -27.15 5.32 -4.03
CA THR A 41 -28.49 4.93 -3.55
C THR A 41 -28.39 3.83 -2.49
N ILE A 42 -27.19 3.51 -2.02
CA ILE A 42 -26.99 2.63 -0.86
C ILE A 42 -27.73 3.27 0.32
N LYS A 43 -28.84 2.63 0.73
CA LYS A 43 -29.45 2.87 2.04
C LYS A 43 -28.31 2.92 3.03
N LYS A 44 -28.05 4.08 3.65
CA LYS A 44 -27.02 4.23 4.69
C LYS A 44 -27.23 3.11 5.68
N SER A 45 -26.43 2.04 5.57
CA SER A 45 -26.41 1.02 6.60
C SER A 45 -25.99 1.73 7.87
N LYS A 46 -26.67 1.42 8.97
CA LYS A 46 -26.47 2.10 10.24
C LYS A 46 -25.17 1.59 10.84
N TYR A 47 -24.04 2.02 10.26
CA TYR A 47 -22.73 1.74 10.81
C TYR A 47 -22.64 2.33 12.22
N PRO A 48 -21.87 1.70 13.12
CA PRO A 48 -21.59 2.29 14.41
C PRO A 48 -21.00 3.70 14.26
N SER A 49 -21.32 4.62 15.17
CA SER A 49 -20.86 6.01 15.10
C SER A 49 -19.33 6.17 15.10
N TYR A 50 -18.61 5.17 15.62
CA TYR A 50 -17.14 5.16 15.61
C TYR A 50 -16.55 4.89 14.21
N LEU A 51 -17.32 4.30 13.28
CA LEU A 51 -16.84 3.90 11.96
C LEU A 51 -16.91 5.07 10.97
N ASN A 52 -16.07 6.07 11.21
CA ASN A 52 -15.92 7.24 10.33
C ASN A 52 -14.63 7.14 9.49
N ILE A 53 -14.41 8.12 8.60
CA ILE A 53 -13.25 8.11 7.72
C ILE A 53 -11.92 8.17 8.49
N ASP A 54 -11.88 8.87 9.63
CA ASP A 54 -10.67 8.95 10.45
C ASP A 54 -10.33 7.58 11.06
N PHE A 55 -11.34 6.84 11.52
CA PHE A 55 -11.16 5.46 11.96
C PHE A 55 -10.59 4.58 10.84
N LEU A 56 -11.21 4.63 9.64
CA LEU A 56 -10.78 3.82 8.49
C LEU A 56 -9.35 4.13 8.06
N MET A 57 -8.94 5.39 8.15
CA MET A 57 -7.59 5.85 7.82
C MET A 57 -6.58 5.67 8.97
N GLY A 58 -6.99 5.15 10.13
CA GLY A 58 -6.13 5.00 11.30
C GLY A 58 -5.80 6.30 12.02
N LYS A 59 -6.54 7.39 11.78
CA LYS A 59 -6.39 8.70 12.42
C LYS A 59 -7.10 8.75 13.77
N PHE A 60 -6.81 7.78 14.63
CA PHE A 60 -7.34 7.70 15.98
C PHE A 60 -6.29 7.16 16.94
N ASP A 61 -6.55 7.33 18.24
CA ASP A 61 -5.72 6.78 19.31
C ASP A 61 -6.34 5.46 19.80
N PRO A 62 -5.70 4.30 19.56
CA PRO A 62 -6.24 3.02 19.99
C PRO A 62 -6.30 2.88 21.51
N SER A 63 -5.46 3.60 22.28
CA SER A 63 -5.51 3.56 23.75
C SER A 63 -6.79 4.17 24.32
N LYS A 64 -7.42 5.10 23.56
CA LYS A 64 -8.65 5.79 23.95
C LYS A 64 -9.90 5.16 23.34
N HIS A 65 -9.74 4.17 22.47
CA HIS A 65 -10.85 3.60 21.71
C HIS A 65 -11.39 2.33 22.37
N LYS A 66 -12.67 2.33 22.78
CA LYS A 66 -13.31 1.25 23.57
C LYS A 66 -13.23 -0.16 22.98
N ARG A 67 -13.01 -0.28 21.67
CA ARG A 67 -12.87 -1.56 20.97
C ARG A 67 -11.49 -2.19 21.10
N PHE A 68 -10.48 -1.43 21.46
CA PHE A 68 -9.11 -1.89 21.52
C PHE A 68 -8.75 -2.29 22.94
N VAL A 69 -7.85 -3.25 23.04
CA VAL A 69 -7.20 -3.67 24.28
C VAL A 69 -5.71 -3.62 24.07
N ARG A 70 -4.98 -3.30 25.14
CA ARG A 70 -3.53 -3.43 25.15
C ARG A 70 -3.19 -4.92 25.12
N ILE A 71 -2.27 -5.29 24.26
CA ILE A 71 -1.72 -6.65 24.19
C ILE A 71 -0.85 -6.88 25.43
N GLU A 72 -1.00 -8.04 26.08
CA GLU A 72 -0.18 -8.41 27.24
C GLU A 72 1.29 -8.59 26.85
N ASP A 73 2.20 -8.22 27.75
CA ASP A 73 3.64 -8.16 27.48
C ASP A 73 4.25 -9.54 27.18
N LYS A 74 3.63 -10.62 27.65
CA LYS A 74 4.07 -12.00 27.34
C LYS A 74 3.91 -12.37 25.86
N TYR A 75 3.08 -11.64 25.11
CA TYR A 75 2.79 -11.90 23.70
C TYR A 75 3.50 -10.95 22.74
N THR A 76 4.21 -9.93 23.23
CA THR A 76 4.92 -8.97 22.37
C THR A 76 6.11 -8.35 23.10
N ASN A 77 7.20 -8.09 22.38
CA ASN A 77 8.36 -7.37 22.92
C ASN A 77 8.24 -5.84 22.79
N LYS A 78 7.05 -5.33 22.46
CA LYS A 78 6.78 -3.90 22.25
C LYS A 78 5.84 -3.38 23.32
N HIS A 79 6.04 -2.13 23.71
CA HIS A 79 5.13 -1.44 24.62
C HIS A 79 4.01 -0.75 23.86
N ASN A 80 2.87 -0.53 24.53
CA ASN A 80 1.73 0.24 24.01
C ASN A 80 1.24 -0.27 22.65
N VAL A 81 1.20 -1.59 22.49
CA VAL A 81 0.62 -2.25 21.32
C VAL A 81 -0.82 -2.61 21.63
N TYR A 82 -1.71 -2.30 20.70
CA TYR A 82 -3.14 -2.51 20.85
C TYR A 82 -3.69 -3.37 19.72
N LEU A 83 -4.79 -4.05 19.99
CA LEU A 83 -5.53 -4.85 19.02
C LEU A 83 -7.03 -4.74 19.32
N ASP A 84 -7.87 -4.90 18.30
CA ASP A 84 -9.31 -5.02 18.51
C ASP A 84 -9.60 -6.21 19.45
N LYS A 85 -10.54 -6.05 20.37
CA LYS A 85 -10.92 -7.07 21.37
C LYS A 85 -11.23 -8.42 20.73
N ALA A 86 -11.96 -8.43 19.62
CA ALA A 86 -12.33 -9.69 18.96
C ALA A 86 -11.10 -10.36 18.33
N ALA A 87 -10.24 -9.58 17.69
CA ALA A 87 -9.00 -10.08 17.11
C ALA A 87 -8.01 -10.56 18.18
N TYR A 88 -7.94 -9.89 19.35
CA TYR A 88 -7.12 -10.33 20.47
C TYR A 88 -7.59 -11.65 21.05
N ASN A 89 -8.89 -11.82 21.27
CA ASN A 89 -9.44 -13.09 21.73
C ASN A 89 -9.20 -14.23 20.72
N ALA A 90 -9.24 -13.93 19.42
CA ALA A 90 -8.90 -14.90 18.38
C ALA A 90 -7.40 -15.25 18.41
N PHE A 91 -6.53 -14.25 18.58
CA PHE A 91 -5.09 -14.45 18.75
C PHE A 91 -4.78 -15.35 19.95
N LEU A 92 -5.43 -15.15 21.10
CA LEU A 92 -5.20 -15.98 22.31
C LEU A 92 -5.49 -17.46 22.03
N LYS A 93 -6.59 -17.76 21.33
CA LYS A 93 -6.92 -19.15 20.94
C LYS A 93 -5.87 -19.74 20.00
N MET A 94 -5.39 -18.95 19.03
CA MET A 94 -4.34 -19.37 18.10
C MET A 94 -3.01 -19.59 18.84
N TYR A 95 -2.65 -18.71 19.78
CA TYR A 95 -1.47 -18.85 20.63
C TYR A 95 -1.54 -20.13 21.45
N ASP A 96 -2.67 -20.39 22.12
CA ASP A 96 -2.82 -21.58 22.97
C ASP A 96 -2.72 -22.88 22.16
N ALA A 97 -3.25 -22.90 20.93
CA ALA A 97 -3.09 -24.03 20.02
C ALA A 97 -1.61 -24.21 19.60
N ALA A 98 -0.99 -23.14 19.10
CA ALA A 98 0.42 -23.17 18.67
C ALA A 98 1.37 -23.55 19.82
N TYR A 99 1.10 -23.07 21.03
CA TYR A 99 1.90 -23.36 22.21
C TYR A 99 1.84 -24.84 22.61
N LYS A 100 0.69 -25.50 22.47
CA LYS A 100 0.56 -26.96 22.67
C LYS A 100 1.38 -27.75 21.67
N ASP A 101 1.58 -27.21 20.47
CA ASP A 101 2.41 -27.79 19.42
C ASP A 101 3.90 -27.40 19.57
N GLY A 102 4.28 -26.70 20.66
CA GLY A 102 5.66 -26.31 20.95
C GLY A 102 6.11 -24.99 20.31
N PHE A 103 5.20 -24.23 19.69
CA PHE A 103 5.51 -22.94 19.09
C PHE A 103 5.12 -21.77 19.99
N LYS A 104 6.09 -20.93 20.35
CA LYS A 104 5.84 -19.71 21.11
C LYS A 104 5.72 -18.52 20.16
N LEU A 105 4.49 -18.19 19.78
CA LEU A 105 4.21 -17.05 18.90
C LEU A 105 4.49 -15.72 19.61
N LEU A 106 5.12 -14.79 18.89
CA LEU A 106 5.37 -13.42 19.33
C LEU A 106 4.73 -12.43 18.34
N ILE A 107 3.87 -11.55 18.83
CA ILE A 107 3.34 -10.44 18.04
C ILE A 107 4.43 -9.39 17.85
N VAL A 108 4.89 -9.25 16.61
CA VAL A 108 5.87 -8.22 16.23
C VAL A 108 5.20 -6.94 15.76
N SER A 109 3.92 -7.00 15.37
CA SER A 109 3.12 -5.79 15.15
C SER A 109 1.62 -6.07 15.18
N ALA A 110 0.82 -5.05 15.47
CA ALA A 110 -0.65 -5.12 15.51
C ALA A 110 -1.25 -3.82 14.98
N THR A 111 -2.10 -3.13 15.75
CA THR A 111 -2.69 -1.85 15.33
C THR A 111 -1.61 -0.82 15.03
N ARG A 112 -1.73 -0.17 13.87
CA ARG A 112 -0.84 0.93 13.45
C ARG A 112 -1.68 2.16 13.17
N PRO A 113 -1.65 3.19 14.03
CA PRO A 113 -2.26 4.48 13.69
C PRO A 113 -1.59 5.09 12.45
N PHE A 114 -2.28 6.04 11.81
CA PHE A 114 -1.85 6.69 10.56
C PHE A 114 -0.37 7.13 10.61
N ASN A 115 0.02 7.82 11.69
CA ASN A 115 1.38 8.34 11.87
C ASN A 115 2.44 7.22 11.96
N TYR A 116 2.10 6.08 12.57
CA TYR A 116 2.99 4.93 12.63
C TYR A 116 3.23 4.34 11.23
N GLN A 117 2.16 4.14 10.46
CA GLN A 117 2.24 3.64 9.09
C GLN A 117 2.95 4.65 8.17
N LYS A 118 2.74 5.95 8.35
CA LYS A 118 3.49 7.03 7.67
C LYS A 118 4.99 6.92 7.93
N GLY A 119 5.40 6.71 9.17
CA GLY A 119 6.81 6.49 9.48
C GLY A 119 7.41 5.26 8.77
N ILE A 120 6.67 4.15 8.67
CA ILE A 120 7.10 2.97 7.89
C ILE A 120 7.27 3.33 6.41
N TRP A 121 6.28 4.01 5.84
CA TRP A 121 6.29 4.44 4.45
C TRP A 121 7.49 5.35 4.14
N GLU A 122 7.72 6.37 4.97
CA GLU A 122 8.83 7.32 4.78
C GLU A 122 10.20 6.66 4.91
N ARG A 123 10.37 5.72 5.86
CA ARG A 123 11.61 4.92 5.95
C ARG A 123 11.81 4.05 4.71
N ASN A 124 10.76 3.42 4.20
CA ASN A 124 10.82 2.62 2.97
C ASN A 124 11.11 3.46 1.73
N TRP A 125 10.59 4.68 1.69
CA TRP A 125 10.85 5.66 0.64
C TRP A 125 12.32 6.09 0.63
N ALA A 126 12.87 6.45 1.79
CA ALA A 126 14.27 6.82 1.93
C ALA A 126 15.24 5.70 1.52
N LYS A 127 14.91 4.45 1.87
CA LYS A 127 15.70 3.25 1.48
C LYS A 127 15.76 3.02 -0.04
N ARG A 128 14.79 3.54 -0.81
CA ARG A 128 14.68 3.35 -2.26
C ARG A 128 15.05 4.59 -3.06
N LYS A 129 15.94 5.44 -2.52
CA LYS A 129 16.41 6.69 -3.14
C LYS A 129 17.06 6.52 -4.52
N ASN A 130 17.46 5.29 -4.87
CA ASN A 130 18.01 4.90 -6.17
C ASN A 130 16.93 4.87 -7.27
N ILE A 131 15.67 4.54 -6.95
CA ILE A 131 14.55 4.55 -7.91
C ILE A 131 14.09 6.00 -8.09
N LYS A 132 14.55 6.72 -9.12
CA LYS A 132 14.28 8.16 -9.29
C LYS A 132 12.82 8.48 -9.62
N ASP A 133 12.18 7.62 -10.39
CA ASP A 133 10.76 7.73 -10.72
C ASP A 133 9.91 7.50 -9.45
N PRO A 134 9.14 8.50 -8.99
CA PRO A 134 8.37 8.42 -7.75
C PRO A 134 7.25 7.37 -7.83
N VAL A 135 6.65 7.14 -9.00
CA VAL A 135 5.60 6.13 -9.20
C VAL A 135 6.20 4.75 -9.07
N LYS A 136 7.31 4.48 -9.75
CA LYS A 136 8.02 3.19 -9.64
C LYS A 136 8.49 2.95 -8.20
N ARG A 137 8.96 3.99 -7.51
CA ARG A 137 9.37 3.88 -6.11
C ARG A 137 8.20 3.54 -5.20
N ALA A 138 7.06 4.22 -5.36
CA ALA A 138 5.84 3.92 -4.60
C ALA A 138 5.35 2.49 -4.86
N LEU A 139 5.30 2.07 -6.12
CA LEU A 139 4.91 0.71 -6.50
C LEU A 139 5.85 -0.35 -5.92
N ASP A 140 7.15 -0.08 -5.85
CA ASP A 140 8.11 -1.00 -5.23
C ASP A 140 7.90 -1.14 -3.72
N ILE A 141 7.53 -0.07 -3.02
CA ILE A 141 7.16 -0.13 -1.60
C ILE A 141 5.87 -0.92 -1.40
N LEU A 142 4.87 -0.68 -2.27
CA LEU A 142 3.54 -1.29 -2.18
C LEU A 142 3.56 -2.82 -2.30
N LYS A 143 4.63 -3.42 -2.85
CA LYS A 143 4.85 -4.87 -2.82
C LYS A 143 4.91 -5.45 -1.40
N PHE A 144 5.31 -4.64 -0.42
CA PHE A 144 5.57 -5.08 0.96
C PHE A 144 4.82 -4.26 2.01
N SER A 145 4.43 -3.01 1.71
CA SER A 145 3.84 -2.11 2.70
C SER A 145 2.78 -1.20 2.10
N SER A 146 1.60 -1.19 2.70
CA SER A 146 0.51 -0.28 2.32
C SER A 146 0.88 1.19 2.57
N MET A 147 0.27 2.07 1.78
CA MET A 147 0.29 3.50 2.04
C MET A 147 -0.40 3.84 3.38
N PRO A 148 -0.03 4.95 4.02
CA PRO A 148 -0.76 5.44 5.20
C PRO A 148 -2.23 5.73 4.84
N GLY A 149 -3.16 5.21 5.64
CA GLY A 149 -4.59 5.31 5.40
C GLY A 149 -5.20 4.13 4.64
N THR A 150 -4.39 3.20 4.10
CA THR A 150 -4.89 2.02 3.36
C THR A 150 -4.44 0.68 3.94
N SER A 151 -3.75 0.69 5.08
CA SER A 151 -3.34 -0.55 5.77
C SER A 151 -4.48 -1.13 6.60
N ARG A 152 -4.71 -2.45 6.50
CA ARG A 152 -5.64 -3.16 7.41
C ARG A 152 -5.20 -3.12 8.88
N HIS A 153 -3.91 -2.92 9.15
CA HIS A 153 -3.42 -2.68 10.51
C HIS A 153 -4.07 -1.43 11.17
N HIS A 154 -4.66 -0.52 10.40
CA HIS A 154 -5.41 0.59 10.97
C HIS A 154 -6.63 0.13 11.78
N TRP A 155 -7.26 -0.98 11.40
CA TRP A 155 -8.52 -1.42 11.99
C TRP A 155 -8.34 -2.27 13.24
N GLY A 156 -7.10 -2.64 13.57
CA GLY A 156 -6.78 -3.50 14.70
C GLY A 156 -7.22 -4.95 14.54
N THR A 157 -7.46 -5.39 13.32
CA THR A 157 -7.87 -6.76 13.01
C THR A 157 -6.71 -7.67 12.63
N GLU A 158 -5.53 -7.09 12.40
CA GLU A 158 -4.36 -7.80 11.87
C GLU A 158 -3.19 -7.82 12.87
N VAL A 159 -2.46 -8.93 12.87
CA VAL A 159 -1.20 -9.10 13.61
C VAL A 159 -0.12 -9.64 12.67
N ASP A 160 1.09 -9.12 12.81
CA ASP A 160 2.29 -9.74 12.26
C ASP A 160 2.95 -10.55 13.37
N LEU A 161 3.34 -11.78 13.06
CA LEU A 161 3.87 -12.75 14.01
C LEU A 161 5.32 -13.11 13.69
N ASN A 162 6.03 -13.55 14.72
CA ASN A 162 7.26 -14.31 14.62
C ASN A 162 7.19 -15.49 15.60
N VAL A 163 8.13 -16.44 15.49
CA VAL A 163 8.27 -17.55 16.44
C VAL A 163 9.59 -17.38 17.18
N LEU A 164 9.55 -17.61 18.50
CA LEU A 164 10.74 -17.70 19.36
C LEU A 164 11.09 -19.16 19.64
#